data_AF-A0A317Z2M1-F1
#
_entry.id   AF-A0A317Z2M1-F1
#
_cell.length_a   1.000
_cell.length_b   1.000
_cell.length_c   1.000
_cell.angle_alpha   90.00
_cell.angle_beta   90.00
_cell.angle_gamma   90.00
#
_symmetry.space_group_name_H-M   'P 1'
#
loop_
_entity.id
_entity.type
_entity.pdbx_description
1 polymer ?
#
loop_
_entity_poly.entity_id
_entity_poly.type
_entity_poly.pdbx_seq_one_letter_code
_entity_poly.pdbx_strand_id
1 'polypeptide(L)' 'MAKKLPKDTGLDNTLKMINEAYTYVPKRLEKFGTKAFETRALGMKPIVVISGKAAAELFYDNDK' A
#
# COMPACT_ATOMS: atom_id res chain seq x y z
N MET A 1 -18.31 1.85 -11.95
CA MET A 1 -17.18 0.89 -11.98
C MET A 1 -16.21 1.27 -10.86
N ALA A 2 -15.84 0.36 -9.98
CA ALA A 2 -14.91 0.67 -8.90
C ALA A 2 -13.54 1.07 -9.49
N LYS A 3 -12.97 2.19 -9.03
CA LYS A 3 -11.66 2.65 -9.49
C LYS A 3 -10.60 1.67 -9.01
N LYS A 4 -9.88 1.05 -9.95
CA LYS A 4 -8.81 0.09 -9.63
C LYS A 4 -7.66 0.83 -8.93
N LEU A 5 -7.13 0.25 -7.85
CA LEU A 5 -5.98 0.81 -7.17
C LEU A 5 -4.72 0.72 -8.06
N PRO A 6 -3.84 1.73 -8.02
CA PRO A 6 -2.52 1.60 -8.63
C PRO A 6 -1.73 0.50 -7.94
N LYS A 7 -0.83 -0.15 -8.68
CA LYS A 7 -0.05 -1.29 -8.22
C LYS A 7 1.45 -1.00 -8.27
N ASP A 8 2.17 -1.22 -7.17
CA ASP A 8 3.64 -1.24 -7.17
C ASP A 8 4.10 -2.51 -7.89
N THR A 9 4.66 -2.33 -9.08
CA THR A 9 5.09 -3.42 -9.96
C THR A 9 6.27 -4.19 -9.36
N GLY A 10 6.24 -5.51 -9.51
CA GLY A 10 7.25 -6.43 -8.98
C GLY A 10 6.62 -7.80 -8.71
N LEU A 11 7.42 -8.87 -8.80
CA LEU A 11 6.98 -10.20 -8.36
C LEU A 11 6.75 -10.21 -6.85
N ASP A 12 7.74 -9.68 -6.12
CA ASP A 12 7.76 -9.49 -4.68
C ASP A 12 8.59 -8.23 -4.36
N ASN A 13 8.04 -7.32 -3.55
CA ASN A 13 8.64 -6.04 -3.17
C ASN A 13 9.22 -6.05 -1.75
N THR A 14 9.40 -7.21 -1.10
CA THR A 14 9.93 -7.32 0.28
C THR A 14 11.28 -6.66 0.42
N LEU A 15 12.24 -6.97 -0.47
CA LEU A 15 13.57 -6.35 -0.43
C LEU A 15 13.52 -4.84 -0.68
N LYS A 16 12.64 -4.39 -1.59
CA LYS A 16 12.40 -2.98 -1.88
C LYS A 16 11.86 -2.24 -0.65
N MET A 17 10.96 -2.88 0.10
CA MET A 17 10.38 -2.36 1.34
C MET A 17 11.41 -2.29 2.46
N ILE A 18 12.26 -3.31 2.62
CA ILE A 18 13.36 -3.31 3.60
C ILE A 18 14.37 -2.20 3.29
N ASN A 19 14.79 -2.07 2.02
CA ASN A 19 15.79 -1.09 1.61
C ASN A 19 15.32 0.36 1.77
N GLU A 20 14.04 0.63 1.52
CA GLU A 20 13.47 1.98 1.62
C GLU A 20 12.88 2.28 3.01
N ALA A 21 12.67 1.26 3.84
CA ALA A 21 12.14 1.31 5.19
C ALA A 21 10.92 2.24 5.30
N TYR A 22 10.93 3.19 6.23
CA TYR A 22 9.87 4.16 6.46
C TYR A 22 9.50 5.00 5.23
N THR A 23 10.40 5.10 4.22
CA THR A 23 10.13 5.86 3.00
C THR A 23 9.40 5.07 1.91
N TYR A 24 9.28 3.74 2.05
CA TYR A 24 8.64 2.89 1.04
C TYR A 24 7.22 3.37 0.73
N VAL A 25 6.37 3.48 1.75
CA VAL A 25 4.96 3.89 1.62
C VAL A 25 4.81 5.32 1.07
N PRO A 26 5.37 6.38 1.68
CA PRO A 26 5.14 7.75 1.22
C PRO A 26 5.60 7.98 -0.22
N LYS A 27 6.72 7.39 -0.65
CA LYS A 27 7.19 7.48 -2.05
C LYS A 27 6.18 6.92 -3.07
N ARG A 28 5.44 5.85 -2.74
CA ARG A 28 4.42 5.29 -3.66
C ARG A 28 3.17 6.15 -3.68
N LEU A 29 2.74 6.62 -2.51
CA LEU A 29 1.58 7.50 -2.40
C LEU A 29 1.79 8.79 -3.21
N GLU A 30 2.98 9.39 -3.11
CA GLU A 30 3.39 10.54 -3.90
C GLU A 30 3.45 10.21 -5.38
N LYS A 31 4.18 9.15 -5.77
CA LYS A 31 4.30 8.71 -7.17
C LYS A 31 2.95 8.46 -7.84
N PHE A 32 1.99 7.89 -7.11
CA PHE A 32 0.68 7.54 -7.64
C PHE A 32 -0.38 8.64 -7.45
N GLY A 33 -0.08 9.72 -6.71
CA GLY A 33 -1.05 10.77 -6.41
C GLY A 33 -2.30 10.24 -5.70
N THR A 34 -2.14 9.28 -4.79
CA THR A 34 -3.24 8.52 -4.15
C THR A 34 -3.00 8.35 -2.65
N LYS A 35 -4.03 7.89 -1.93
CA LYS A 35 -3.95 7.47 -0.51
C LYS A 35 -3.95 5.95 -0.32
N ALA A 36 -4.08 5.19 -1.40
CA ALA A 36 -4.05 3.73 -1.36
C ALA A 36 -3.44 3.12 -2.64
N PHE A 37 -2.73 2.00 -2.48
CA PHE A 37 -2.16 1.22 -3.59
C PHE A 37 -2.03 -0.25 -3.22
N GLU A 38 -1.80 -1.10 -4.22
CA GLU A 38 -1.57 -2.54 -4.05
C GLU A 38 -0.08 -2.88 -4.24
N THR A 39 0.43 -3.85 -3.49
CA THR A 39 1.76 -4.41 -3.66
C THR A 39 1.78 -5.91 -3.37
N ARG A 40 2.86 -6.59 -3.72
CA ARG A 40 3.14 -7.97 -3.29
C ARG A 40 4.39 -7.96 -2.43
N ALA A 41 4.33 -8.54 -1.23
CA ALA A 41 5.50 -8.68 -0.35
C ALA A 41 5.29 -9.84 0.63
N LEU A 42 6.26 -10.11 1.50
CA LEU A 42 6.23 -11.15 2.53
C LEU A 42 5.92 -12.55 1.94
N GLY A 43 6.58 -12.89 0.83
CA GLY A 43 6.34 -14.15 0.10
C GLY A 43 5.20 -14.03 -0.90
N MET A 44 5.24 -13.00 -1.75
CA MET A 44 4.29 -12.68 -2.82
C MET A 44 2.85 -12.45 -2.34
N LYS A 45 2.62 -12.22 -1.04
CA LYS A 45 1.29 -11.99 -0.49
C LYS A 45 0.73 -10.69 -1.07
N PRO A 46 -0.52 -10.68 -1.54
CA PRO A 46 -1.18 -9.45 -1.95
C PRO A 46 -1.42 -8.58 -0.71
N ILE A 47 -0.99 -7.33 -0.78
CA ILE A 47 -1.13 -6.36 0.31
C ILE A 47 -1.76 -5.09 -0.26
N VAL A 48 -2.81 -4.62 0.41
CA VAL A 48 -3.37 -3.28 0.18
C VAL A 48 -2.74 -2.35 1.22
N VAL A 49 -2.12 -1.28 0.75
CA VAL A 49 -1.57 -0.23 1.61
C VAL A 49 -2.52 0.96 1.56
N ILE A 50 -2.94 1.43 2.73
CA ILE A 50 -3.81 2.60 2.91
C ILE A 50 -3.15 3.60 3.85
N SER A 51 -3.42 4.90 3.68
CA SER A 51 -2.83 5.96 4.49
C SER A 51 -3.74 7.17 4.65
N GLY A 52 -3.58 7.90 5.75
CA GLY A 52 -4.38 9.06 6.11
C GLY A 52 -5.43 8.76 7.18
N LYS A 53 -6.04 9.82 7.72
CA LYS A 53 -6.96 9.72 8.87
C LYS A 53 -8.14 8.78 8.59
N ALA A 54 -8.84 8.97 7.47
CA ALA A 54 -9.98 8.12 7.11
C ALA A 54 -9.58 6.65 6.87
N ALA A 55 -8.36 6.38 6.41
CA ALA A 55 -7.84 5.03 6.24
C ALA A 55 -7.54 4.37 7.60
N ALA A 56 -7.03 5.12 8.56
CA ALA A 56 -6.83 4.63 9.92
C ALA A 56 -8.18 4.34 10.61
N GLU A 57 -9.15 5.25 10.49
CA GLU A 57 -10.52 5.03 10.99
C GLU A 57 -11.12 3.73 10.41
N LEU A 58 -10.96 3.49 9.10
CA LEU A 58 -11.39 2.24 8.47
C LEU A 58 -10.62 1.01 8.97
N PHE A 59 -9.30 1.11 9.17
CA PHE A 59 -8.46 0.00 9.62
C PHE A 59 -8.81 -0.48 11.04
N TYR A 60 -9.29 0.44 11.89
CA TYR A 60 -9.68 0.15 13.27
C TYR A 60 -11.18 -0.06 13.47
N ASP A 61 -11.97 -0.03 12.40
CA ASP A 61 -13.41 -0.35 12.44
C ASP A 61 -13.58 -1.87 12.50
N ASN A 62 -13.91 -2.40 13.68
CA ASN A 62 -14.14 -3.84 13.88
C ASN A 62 -15.58 -4.27 13.51
N ASP A 63 -16.47 -3.31 13.28
CA ASP A 63 -17.86 -3.57 12.89
C ASP A 63 -18.02 -3.67 11.36
N LYS A 64 -16.91 -3.50 10.62
CA LYS A 64 -16.80 -3.71 9.18
C LYS A 64 -15.78 -4.78 8.80
#